data_AF-A0AAT9HN73-F1
#
_entry.id   AF-A0AAT9HN73-F1
#
_cell.length_a   1.000
_cell.length_b   1.000
_cell.length_c   1.000
_cell.angle_alpha   90.00
_cell.angle_beta   90.00
_cell.angle_gamma   90.00
#
_symmetry.space_group_name_H-M   'P 1'
#
loop_
_entity.id
_entity.type
_entity.pdbx_description
1 polymer ?
#
loop_
_entity_poly.entity_id
_entity_poly.type
_entity_poly.pdbx_seq_one_letter_code
_entity_poly.pdbx_strand_id
1 'polypeptide(L)'
;MLGHHVDGRRQPVDRTGDRASGASFVDFGDVLLRERPDGVHWKTGPLVEYAGGRAFAWVDDEQGEPDRAYVSAHHRGPALLHHVDPRVGLREDDFRTLAGFGRSPGAPRATGVRG
;
A
#
# COMPACT_ATOMS: atom_id res chain seq x y z
N MET A 1 -45.43 24.94 -1.43
CA MET A 1 -44.07 24.89 -0.85
C MET A 1 -43.44 23.61 -1.37
N LEU A 2 -42.77 23.67 -2.52
CA LEU A 2 -42.26 22.51 -3.27
C LEU A 2 -40.83 22.21 -2.83
N GLY A 3 -40.54 20.94 -2.52
CA GLY A 3 -39.21 20.47 -2.12
C GLY A 3 -38.22 20.52 -3.28
N HIS A 4 -37.02 21.06 -3.01
CA HIS A 4 -35.91 21.02 -3.95
C HIS A 4 -35.30 19.62 -3.99
N HIS A 5 -35.61 18.91 -5.07
CA HIS A 5 -34.85 17.76 -5.56
C HIS A 5 -33.50 18.27 -6.06
N VAL A 6 -32.39 17.79 -5.49
CA VAL A 6 -31.05 18.10 -6.00
C VAL A 6 -30.75 17.12 -7.14
N ASP A 7 -30.80 17.65 -8.35
CA ASP A 7 -30.47 17.01 -9.63
C ASP A 7 -28.99 16.61 -9.68
N GLY A 8 -28.71 15.30 -9.76
CA GLY A 8 -27.39 14.69 -9.84
C GLY A 8 -26.71 14.84 -11.20
N ARG A 9 -26.39 16.07 -11.59
CA ARG A 9 -25.59 16.40 -12.78
C ARG A 9 -24.29 17.06 -12.30
N ARG A 10 -23.08 16.55 -12.51
CA ARG A 10 -22.38 16.08 -13.74
C ARG A 10 -21.03 15.44 -13.29
N GLN A 11 -20.29 14.66 -14.09
CA GLN A 11 -19.45 15.16 -15.20
C GLN A 11 -19.28 14.14 -16.35
N PRO A 12 -19.17 14.62 -17.60
CA PRO A 12 -18.78 13.81 -18.73
C PRO A 12 -17.29 13.45 -18.61
N VAL A 13 -16.97 12.18 -18.85
CA VAL A 13 -15.58 11.71 -18.96
C VAL A 13 -14.93 12.35 -20.18
N ASP A 14 -13.82 13.06 -19.97
CA ASP A 14 -13.01 13.60 -21.05
C ASP A 14 -12.31 12.46 -21.82
N ARG A 15 -12.28 12.59 -23.15
CA ARG A 15 -11.79 11.56 -24.08
C ARG A 15 -10.31 11.72 -24.41
N THR A 16 -9.56 12.45 -23.59
CA THR A 16 -8.16 12.79 -23.83
C THR A 16 -7.27 12.22 -22.72
N GLY A 17 -6.96 10.93 -22.84
CA GLY A 17 -5.68 10.26 -22.54
C GLY A 17 -4.71 10.71 -21.44
N ASP A 18 -5.11 11.46 -20.41
CA ASP A 18 -4.27 11.68 -19.23
C ASP A 18 -5.14 11.58 -17.97
N ARG A 19 -5.07 10.44 -17.28
CA ARG A 19 -5.76 10.28 -15.99
C ARG A 19 -4.95 11.03 -14.96
N ALA A 20 -5.56 12.03 -14.32
CA ALA A 20 -5.21 12.35 -12.95
C ALA A 20 -5.30 11.04 -12.14
N SER A 21 -4.15 10.41 -11.88
CA SER A 21 -4.09 9.16 -11.15
C SER A 21 -4.39 9.51 -9.70
N GLY A 22 -5.67 9.40 -9.31
CA GLY A 22 -6.05 9.50 -7.91
C GLY A 22 -5.15 8.57 -7.09
N ALA A 23 -4.73 9.00 -5.91
CA ALA A 23 -3.86 8.21 -5.06
C ALA A 23 -4.46 6.82 -4.83
N SER A 24 -3.68 5.78 -5.11
CA SER A 24 -4.10 4.40 -4.91
C SER A 24 -4.09 4.08 -3.41
N PHE A 25 -5.18 3.55 -2.86
CA PHE A 25 -5.28 3.20 -1.44
C PHE A 25 -5.67 1.72 -1.26
N VAL A 26 -5.41 1.20 -0.06
CA VAL A 26 -5.87 -0.13 0.38
C VAL A 26 -7.12 0.06 1.23
N ASP A 27 -8.22 -0.57 0.84
CA ASP A 27 -9.42 -0.67 1.68
C ASP A 27 -9.25 -1.85 2.64
N PHE A 28 -9.31 -1.58 3.94
CA PHE A 28 -9.13 -2.59 4.97
C PHE A 28 -10.44 -3.28 5.39
N GLY A 29 -11.61 -2.74 5.02
CA GLY A 29 -12.92 -3.32 5.29
C GLY A 29 -13.05 -3.98 6.68
N ASP A 30 -13.47 -5.25 6.67
CA ASP A 30 -13.79 -6.03 7.88
C ASP A 30 -12.58 -6.48 8.70
N VAL A 31 -11.34 -6.25 8.24
CA VAL A 31 -10.13 -6.59 9.00
C VAL A 31 -9.55 -5.40 9.76
N LEU A 32 -10.16 -4.22 9.64
CA LEU A 32 -9.75 -3.02 10.37
C LEU A 32 -9.69 -3.29 11.88
N LEU A 33 -8.50 -3.06 12.47
CA LEU A 33 -8.22 -3.23 13.91
C LEU A 33 -8.42 -4.66 14.44
N ARG A 34 -8.56 -5.66 13.56
CA ARG A 34 -8.82 -7.04 13.99
C ARG A 34 -7.58 -7.66 14.62
N GLU A 35 -7.64 -8.02 15.89
CA GLU A 35 -6.59 -8.82 16.52
C GLU A 35 -6.43 -10.17 15.83
N ARG A 36 -5.18 -10.60 15.66
CA ARG A 36 -4.85 -11.92 15.12
C ARG A 36 -4.18 -12.79 16.19
N PRO A 37 -4.62 -14.05 16.37
CA PRO A 37 -4.01 -14.97 17.35
C PRO A 37 -2.53 -15.28 17.10
N ASP A 38 -2.05 -15.09 15.87
CA ASP A 38 -0.65 -15.31 15.48
C ASP A 38 0.24 -14.07 15.67
N GLY A 39 -0.30 -12.99 16.25
CA GLY A 39 0.44 -11.77 16.57
C GLY A 39 0.83 -10.91 15.37
N VAL A 40 0.44 -11.29 14.15
CA VAL A 40 0.65 -10.48 12.96
C VAL A 40 -0.32 -9.30 12.97
N HIS A 41 0.16 -8.10 12.64
CA HIS A 41 -0.65 -6.90 12.57
C HIS A 41 -1.74 -7.02 11.50
N TRP A 42 -2.91 -6.45 11.78
CA TRP A 42 -4.11 -6.60 10.95
C TRP A 42 -3.95 -5.98 9.55
N LYS A 43 -3.06 -4.98 9.41
CA LYS A 43 -2.71 -4.36 8.12
C LYS A 43 -1.85 -5.29 7.24
N THR A 44 -1.07 -6.19 7.83
CA THR A 44 0.03 -6.88 7.13
C THR A 44 -0.46 -7.74 5.97
N GLY A 45 -1.51 -8.56 6.18
CA GLY A 45 -2.10 -9.40 5.14
C GLY A 45 -2.62 -8.57 3.94
N PRO A 46 -3.54 -7.62 4.17
CA PRO A 46 -4.05 -6.73 3.14
C PRO A 46 -2.96 -5.96 2.36
N LEU A 47 -1.92 -5.47 3.05
CA LEU A 47 -0.80 -4.78 2.39
C LEU A 47 -0.02 -5.71 1.45
N VAL A 48 0.27 -6.94 1.89
CA VAL A 48 0.96 -7.96 1.07
C VAL A 48 0.14 -8.35 -0.15
N GLU A 49 -1.17 -8.57 0.04
CA GLU A 49 -2.10 -8.90 -1.05
C GLU A 49 -2.19 -7.74 -2.05
N TYR A 50 -2.38 -6.53 -1.56
CA TYR A 50 -2.46 -5.34 -2.40
C TYR A 50 -1.18 -5.08 -3.19
N ALA A 51 -0.02 -5.31 -2.58
CA ALA A 51 1.27 -5.20 -3.25
C ALA A 51 1.37 -6.20 -4.40
N GLY A 52 0.80 -7.40 -4.27
CA GLY A 52 0.65 -8.35 -5.39
C GLY A 52 1.99 -8.72 -6.04
N GLY A 53 3.06 -8.80 -5.25
CA GLY A 53 4.43 -9.05 -5.71
C GLY A 53 5.19 -7.83 -6.25
N ARG A 54 4.55 -6.65 -6.34
CA ARG A 54 5.26 -5.39 -6.59
C ARG A 54 6.06 -4.99 -5.36
N ALA A 55 7.18 -4.31 -5.60
CA ALA A 55 7.96 -3.74 -4.50
C ALA A 55 7.09 -2.79 -3.66
N PHE A 56 7.14 -2.92 -2.33
CA PHE A 56 6.43 -2.00 -1.42
C PHE A 56 7.24 -1.69 -0.17
N ALA A 57 7.04 -0.48 0.36
CA ALA A 57 7.53 -0.10 1.68
C ALA A 57 6.33 0.20 2.59
N TRP A 58 6.35 -0.33 3.81
CA TRP A 58 5.39 -0.02 4.85
C TRP A 58 6.10 0.77 5.96
N VAL A 59 5.60 1.98 6.23
CA VAL A 59 6.14 2.94 7.20
C VAL A 59 5.09 3.15 8.28
N ASP A 60 5.36 2.67 9.49
CA ASP A 60 4.38 2.55 10.57
C ASP A 60 5.12 2.24 11.88
N ASP A 61 4.53 2.57 13.02
CA ASP A 61 5.09 2.38 14.36
C ASP A 61 4.64 1.08 15.05
N GLU A 62 3.64 0.39 14.50
CA GLU A 62 3.00 -0.77 15.14
C GLU A 62 3.56 -2.12 14.66
N GLN A 63 4.52 -2.10 13.73
CA GLN A 63 5.10 -3.29 13.10
C GLN A 63 6.01 -4.08 14.07
N GLY A 64 5.91 -5.41 14.03
CA GLY A 64 6.75 -6.32 14.82
C GLY A 64 7.43 -7.43 14.02
N GLU A 65 8.15 -8.30 14.73
CA GLU A 65 8.76 -9.51 14.17
C GLU A 65 7.76 -10.46 13.47
N PRO A 66 6.53 -10.68 13.98
CA PRO A 66 5.52 -11.47 13.28
C PRO A 66 5.20 -10.93 11.88
N ASP A 67 5.19 -9.60 11.71
CA ASP A 67 4.94 -8.97 10.41
C ASP A 67 6.07 -9.21 9.43
N ARG A 68 7.32 -9.08 9.90
CA ARG A 68 8.53 -9.36 9.11
C ARG A 68 8.54 -10.81 8.63
N ALA A 69 8.20 -11.75 9.51
CA ALA A 69 8.10 -13.16 9.18
C ALA A 69 6.98 -13.44 8.18
N TYR A 70 5.79 -12.85 8.39
CA TYR A 70 4.66 -13.00 7.47
C TYR A 70 4.99 -12.47 6.07
N VAL A 71 5.55 -11.27 5.97
CA VAL A 71 5.91 -10.65 4.69
C VAL A 71 6.95 -11.48 3.96
N SER A 72 7.99 -11.95 4.66
CA SER A 72 9.04 -12.80 4.07
C SER A 72 8.49 -14.12 3.50
N ALA A 73 7.49 -14.70 4.16
CA ALA A 73 6.87 -15.97 3.72
C ALA A 73 5.88 -15.79 2.56
N HIS A 74 5.16 -14.66 2.49
CA HIS A 74 4.03 -14.48 1.59
C HIS A 74 4.28 -13.51 0.43
N HIS A 75 5.31 -12.67 0.51
CA HIS A 75 5.62 -11.67 -0.52
C HIS A 75 6.95 -11.98 -1.22
N ARG A 76 6.89 -12.30 -2.52
CA ARG A 76 8.08 -12.65 -3.32
C ARG A 76 8.85 -11.44 -3.86
N GLY A 77 8.23 -10.25 -3.85
CA GLY A 77 8.85 -9.01 -4.32
C GLY A 77 9.72 -8.37 -3.24
N PRO A 78 10.44 -7.28 -3.56
CA PRO A 78 11.15 -6.49 -2.56
C PRO A 78 10.15 -5.86 -1.57
N ALA A 79 10.36 -6.08 -0.26
CA ALA A 79 9.55 -5.45 0.78
C ALA A 79 10.44 -4.77 1.81
N LEU A 80 10.05 -3.56 2.23
CA LEU A 80 10.69 -2.84 3.32
C LEU A 80 9.67 -2.55 4.43
N LEU A 81 9.92 -3.08 5.63
CA LEU A 81 9.15 -2.76 6.84
C LEU A 81 9.98 -1.77 7.67
N HIS A 82 9.64 -0.50 7.56
CA HIS A 82 10.36 0.61 8.16
C HIS A 82 9.61 1.11 9.39
N HIS A 83 10.14 0.79 10.58
CA HIS A 83 9.55 1.23 11.84
C HIS A 83 9.94 2.69 12.13
N VAL A 84 8.96 3.51 12.51
CA VAL A 84 9.18 4.92 12.89
C VAL A 84 8.75 5.12 14.33
N ASP A 85 9.51 5.87 15.11
CA ASP A 85 9.06 6.28 16.45
C ASP A 85 8.05 7.44 16.30
N PRO A 86 6.78 7.25 16.73
CA PRO A 86 5.71 8.23 16.54
C PRO A 86 5.95 9.53 17.32
N ARG A 87 6.81 9.51 18.34
CA ARG A 87 7.13 10.70 19.14
C ARG A 87 8.04 11.68 18.42
N VAL A 88 8.77 11.20 17.42
CA VAL A 88 9.76 12.01 16.68
C VAL A 88 9.44 12.12 15.20
N GLY A 89 8.63 11.20 14.67
CA GLY A 89 8.25 11.16 13.25
C GLY A 89 9.41 10.80 12.33
N LEU A 90 9.20 10.97 11.03
CA LEU A 90 10.20 10.71 10.00
C LEU A 90 11.35 11.73 10.05
N ARG A 91 12.57 11.22 10.03
CA ARG A 91 13.82 11.97 10.00
C ARG A 91 14.58 11.70 8.70
N GLU A 92 15.66 12.45 8.51
CA GLU A 92 16.49 12.37 7.29
C GLU A 92 16.97 10.95 6.99
N ASP A 93 17.37 10.19 8.01
CA ASP A 93 17.82 8.80 7.85
C ASP A 93 16.72 7.85 7.37
N ASP A 94 15.47 8.10 7.79
CA ASP A 94 14.29 7.35 7.32
C ASP A 94 14.05 7.63 5.83
N PHE A 95 14.08 8.90 5.44
CA PHE A 95 13.97 9.27 4.03
C PHE A 95 15.12 8.72 3.18
N ARG A 96 16.34 8.67 3.72
CA ARG A 96 17.49 8.08 3.03
C ARG A 96 17.29 6.58 2.79
N THR A 97 16.74 5.88 3.80
CA THR A 97 16.39 4.46 3.72
C THR A 97 15.32 4.20 2.66
N LEU A 98 14.22 4.97 2.70
CA LEU A 98 13.13 4.87 1.73
C LEU A 98 13.60 5.19 0.30
N ALA A 99 14.41 6.23 0.14
CA ALA A 99 14.98 6.59 -1.16
C ALA A 99 15.95 5.52 -1.68
N GLY A 100 16.70 4.86 -0.79
CA GLY A 100 17.54 3.71 -1.11
C GLY A 100 16.72 2.53 -1.65
N PHE A 101 15.61 2.20 -0.98
CA PHE A 101 14.70 1.16 -1.42
C PHE A 101 14.05 1.47 -2.78
N GLY A 102 13.55 2.70 -2.96
CA GLY A 102 12.91 3.12 -4.21
C GLY A 102 13.82 3.11 -5.44
N ARG A 103 15.14 3.16 -5.27
CA ARG A 103 16.13 3.02 -6.35
C ARG A 103 16.44 1.57 -6.73
N SER A 104 16.04 0.59 -5.92
CA SER A 104 16.40 -0.82 -6.06
C SER A 104 15.23 -1.80 -6.36
N PRO A 105 14.16 -1.45 -7.12
CA PRO A 105 13.10 -2.42 -7.36
C PRO A 105 13.56 -3.47 -8.38
N GLY A 106 14.13 -4.58 -7.90
CA GLY A 106 14.35 -5.77 -8.71
C GLY A 106 13.02 -6.25 -9.29
N ALA A 107 12.91 -6.30 -10.62
CA ALA A 107 11.71 -6.72 -11.33
C ALA A 107 11.72 -8.24 -11.59
N PRO A 108 10.59 -8.94 -11.47
CA PRO A 108 10.29 -10.04 -12.38
C PRO A 108 9.79 -9.43 -13.70
N ARG A 109 10.62 -9.47 -14.75
CA ARG A 109 10.10 -9.34 -16.13
C ARG A 109 9.27 -10.58 -16.42
N ALA A 110 7.94 -10.45 -16.45
CA ALA A 110 7.11 -11.44 -17.12
C ALA A 110 7.40 -11.33 -18.62
N THR A 111 8.11 -12.31 -19.15
CA THR A 111 8.33 -12.53 -20.58
C THR A 111 6.98 -12.60 -21.28
N GLY A 112 6.73 -11.68 -22.20
CA GLY A 112 5.64 -11.82 -23.15
C GLY A 112 5.88 -13.06 -24.02
N VAL A 113 4.95 -14.00 -23.98
CA VAL A 113 4.78 -14.98 -25.07
C VAL A 113 3.75 -14.38 -26.01
N ARG A 114 4.23 -13.88 -27.16
CA ARG A 114 3.42 -13.85 -28.37
C ARG A 114 3.63 -15.20 -29.04
N GLY A 115 2.56 -16.00 -29.09
CA GLY A 115 2.41 -17.18 -29.94
C GLY A 115 1.06 -17.08 -30.61
#